data_AF-A0A6L2PNJ6-F1
#
_entry.id   AF-A0A6L2PNJ6-F1
#
_cell.length_a   1.000
_cell.length_b   1.000
_cell.length_c   1.000
_cell.angle_alpha   90.00
_cell.angle_beta   90.00
_cell.angle_gamma   90.00
#
_symmetry.space_group_name_H-M   'P 1'
#
loop_
_entity.id
_entity.type
_entity.pdbx_description
1 polymer ?
#
loop_
_entity_poly.entity_id
_entity_poly.type
_entity_poly.pdbx_seq_one_letter_code
_entity_poly.pdbx_strand_id
1 'polypeptide(L)'
;EFFPSNMIPEPELCTSGADLEKRNRQNNAAPIAPPLPPHNPEGLIVPRKPQNPCIESSDHKNLHRELLFNQKIGKNVLNQKSELQRALEKHKEHQVKKELEQQKQESKSALERVIEERARRLETLQKTEEDNNTCRPGEPEFMKIHARLRARMDSK
;
A
#
# COMPACT_ATOMS: atom_id res chain seq x y z
N GLU A 1 28.05 -3.19 -36.43
CA GLU A 1 27.87 -4.53 -35.87
C GLU A 1 27.64 -4.44 -34.37
N PHE A 2 26.63 -5.15 -33.87
CA PHE A 2 26.55 -5.84 -32.57
C PHE A 2 25.08 -5.97 -32.14
N PHE A 3 24.39 -6.97 -32.68
CA PHE A 3 23.25 -7.56 -32.00
C PHE A 3 23.79 -8.50 -30.91
N PRO A 4 23.32 -8.46 -29.66
CA PRO A 4 23.65 -9.50 -28.71
C PRO A 4 22.83 -10.76 -29.05
N SER A 5 23.43 -11.65 -29.82
CA SER A 5 22.99 -13.03 -30.06
C SER A 5 23.20 -13.88 -28.81
N ASN A 6 22.44 -13.62 -27.74
CA ASN A 6 22.34 -14.52 -26.59
C ASN A 6 20.90 -14.53 -26.06
N MET A 7 19.98 -15.02 -26.89
CA MET A 7 18.68 -15.49 -26.42
C MET A 7 18.91 -16.85 -25.75
N ILE A 8 18.78 -16.90 -24.43
CA ILE A 8 18.68 -18.17 -23.71
C ILE A 8 17.32 -18.77 -24.10
N PRO A 9 17.23 -19.98 -24.65
CA PRO A 9 15.94 -20.60 -24.96
C PRO A 9 15.10 -20.71 -23.68
N GLU A 10 13.84 -20.26 -23.74
CA GLU A 10 12.91 -20.44 -22.63
C GLU A 10 12.77 -21.94 -22.30
N PRO A 11 12.81 -22.34 -21.02
CA PRO A 11 12.53 -23.72 -20.66
C PRO A 11 11.02 -23.99 -20.84
N GLU A 12 10.70 -24.89 -21.76
CA GLU A 12 9.38 -25.49 -21.92
C GLU A 12 8.87 -26.02 -20.56
N LEU A 13 7.88 -25.35 -19.98
CA LEU A 13 7.17 -25.83 -18.79
C LEU A 13 6.24 -26.97 -19.20
N CYS A 14 6.68 -28.20 -18.97
CA CYS A 14 5.83 -29.40 -19.08
C CYS A 14 4.65 -29.27 -18.10
N THR A 15 3.46 -28.98 -18.61
CA THR A 15 2.20 -28.92 -17.85
C THR A 15 1.52 -30.28 -17.85
N SER A 16 2.11 -31.28 -17.18
CA SER A 16 1.38 -32.53 -16.93
C SER A 16 0.50 -32.38 -15.68
N GLY A 17 -0.80 -32.16 -15.91
CA GLY A 17 -1.84 -32.06 -14.89
C GLY A 17 -2.19 -33.38 -14.20
N ALA A 18 -1.20 -34.07 -13.61
CA ALA A 18 -1.37 -35.36 -12.96
C ALA A 18 -1.19 -35.35 -11.42
N ASP A 19 -0.80 -34.22 -10.82
CA ASP A 19 -0.41 -34.18 -9.40
C ASP A 19 -1.51 -33.75 -8.42
N LEU A 20 -2.72 -33.46 -8.90
CA LEU A 20 -3.79 -32.99 -8.00
C LEU A 20 -4.48 -34.11 -7.20
N GLU A 21 -4.52 -35.36 -7.70
CA GLU A 21 -5.19 -36.47 -7.01
C GLU A 21 -4.40 -37.07 -5.84
N LYS A 22 -3.07 -36.91 -5.81
CA LYS A 22 -2.24 -37.55 -4.76
C LYS A 22 -2.30 -36.85 -3.40
N ARG A 23 -2.77 -35.60 -3.33
CA ARG A 23 -2.81 -34.83 -2.07
C ARG A 23 -3.95 -35.22 -1.12
N ASN A 24 -5.00 -35.90 -1.59
CA ASN A 24 -6.17 -36.18 -0.74
C ASN A 24 -6.08 -37.50 0.04
N ARG A 25 -5.05 -38.33 -0.19
CA ARG A 25 -4.79 -39.55 0.60
C ARG A 25 -3.83 -39.32 1.78
N GLN A 26 -3.17 -38.17 1.86
CA GLN A 26 -2.08 -37.93 2.81
C GLN A 26 -2.55 -37.55 4.23
N ASN A 27 -3.86 -37.37 4.46
CA ASN A 27 -4.38 -36.84 5.74
C ASN A 27 -4.54 -37.89 6.86
N ASN A 28 -4.13 -39.15 6.65
CA ASN A 28 -4.22 -40.22 7.65
C ASN A 28 -2.92 -41.06 7.79
N ALA A 29 -1.75 -40.47 7.54
CA ALA A 29 -0.48 -41.16 7.76
C ALA A 29 0.14 -40.76 9.11
N ALA A 30 0.51 -41.77 9.91
CA ALA A 30 1.29 -41.64 11.14
C ALA A 30 2.56 -40.78 10.94
N PRO A 31 3.12 -40.16 12.01
CA PRO A 31 4.30 -39.32 11.88
C PRO A 31 5.48 -40.14 11.31
N ILE A 32 5.79 -39.92 10.04
CA ILE A 32 6.92 -40.53 9.34
C ILE A 32 8.19 -39.89 9.93
N ALA A 33 9.04 -40.71 10.53
CA ALA A 33 10.36 -40.29 11.01
C ALA A 33 11.15 -39.60 9.87
N PRO A 34 11.95 -38.56 10.17
CA PRO A 34 12.68 -37.82 9.15
C PRO A 34 13.57 -38.77 8.32
N PRO A 35 13.60 -38.61 6.98
CA PRO A 35 14.33 -39.52 6.10
C PRO A 35 15.82 -39.51 6.42
N LEU A 36 16.39 -40.71 6.58
CA LEU A 36 17.80 -40.89 6.92
C LEU A 36 18.73 -40.34 5.82
N PRO A 37 19.93 -39.85 6.16
CA PRO A 37 20.92 -39.41 5.18
C PRO A 37 21.30 -40.54 4.19
N PRO A 38 21.55 -40.22 2.90
CA PRO A 38 22.05 -41.18 1.94
C PRO A 38 23.46 -41.62 2.34
N HIS A 39 23.72 -42.92 2.21
CA HIS A 39 25.02 -43.53 2.45
C HIS A 39 25.58 -44.05 1.12
N ASN A 40 26.89 -43.94 0.95
CA ASN A 40 27.65 -44.58 -0.12
C ASN A 40 27.65 -46.12 0.08
N PRO A 41 28.02 -46.93 -0.94
CA PRO A 41 28.09 -48.39 -0.82
C PRO A 41 29.03 -48.88 0.32
N GLU A 42 29.99 -48.05 0.72
CA GLU A 42 30.89 -48.28 1.86
C GLU A 42 30.27 -47.92 3.23
N GLY A 43 28.98 -47.59 3.28
CA GLY A 43 28.29 -47.21 4.53
C GLY A 43 28.69 -45.83 5.07
N LEU A 44 29.32 -44.97 4.27
CA LEU A 44 29.70 -43.61 4.65
C LEU A 44 28.62 -42.60 4.26
N ILE A 45 28.28 -41.66 5.16
CA ILE A 45 27.34 -40.57 4.88
C ILE A 45 27.87 -39.70 3.73
N VAL A 46 27.04 -39.49 2.71
CA VAL A 46 27.41 -38.63 1.58
C VAL A 46 27.25 -37.15 1.97
N PRO A 47 28.26 -36.30 1.75
CA PRO A 47 28.11 -34.86 1.94
C PRO A 47 26.94 -34.31 1.09
N ARG A 48 26.00 -33.61 1.73
CA ARG A 48 24.90 -32.91 1.04
C ARG A 48 25.12 -31.41 1.06
N LYS A 49 24.69 -30.74 -0.01
CA LYS A 49 24.58 -29.28 -0.03
C LYS A 49 23.45 -28.87 0.93
N PRO A 50 23.69 -27.97 1.90
CA PRO A 50 22.63 -27.46 2.75
C PRO A 50 21.60 -26.72 1.90
N GLN A 51 20.34 -26.85 2.28
CA GLN A 51 19.24 -26.16 1.61
C GLN A 51 19.35 -24.65 1.83
N ASN A 52 19.13 -23.87 0.76
CA ASN A 52 19.17 -22.42 0.84
C ASN A 52 17.78 -21.91 1.27
N PRO A 53 17.64 -21.34 2.49
CA PRO A 53 16.34 -20.90 3.00
C PRO A 53 15.71 -19.80 2.14
N CYS A 54 16.50 -19.00 1.43
CA CYS A 54 16.02 -17.93 0.54
C CYS A 54 15.37 -18.46 -0.75
N ILE A 55 15.71 -19.69 -1.15
CA ILE A 55 15.15 -20.36 -2.33
C ILE A 55 13.89 -21.15 -1.97
N GLU A 56 13.84 -21.69 -0.75
CA GLU A 56 12.71 -22.50 -0.26
C GLU A 56 11.55 -21.64 0.25
N SER A 57 11.85 -20.48 0.84
CA SER A 57 10.82 -19.54 1.27
C SER A 57 10.13 -18.91 0.07
N SER A 58 8.87 -19.32 -0.17
CA SER A 58 7.98 -18.68 -1.14
C SER A 58 7.82 -17.20 -0.88
N ASP A 59 7.74 -16.83 0.39
CA ASP A 59 7.45 -15.47 0.83
C ASP A 59 8.61 -14.54 0.50
N HIS A 60 9.84 -14.99 0.75
CA HIS A 60 11.05 -14.28 0.35
C HIS A 60 11.09 -14.06 -1.17
N LYS A 61 10.79 -15.12 -1.95
CA LYS A 61 10.75 -15.02 -3.41
C LYS A 61 9.65 -14.08 -3.89
N ASN A 62 8.49 -14.07 -3.24
CA ASN A 62 7.36 -13.20 -3.59
C ASN A 62 7.73 -11.74 -3.32
N LEU A 63 8.26 -11.44 -2.14
CA LEU A 63 8.75 -10.12 -1.76
C LEU A 63 9.83 -9.62 -2.73
N HIS A 64 10.80 -10.47 -3.08
CA HIS A 64 11.85 -10.10 -4.04
C HIS A 64 11.27 -9.69 -5.40
N ARG A 65 10.30 -10.46 -5.93
CA ARG A 65 9.62 -10.12 -7.19
C ARG A 65 8.85 -8.80 -7.09
N GLU A 66 8.15 -8.57 -5.99
CA GLU A 66 7.41 -7.33 -5.77
C GLU A 66 8.34 -6.11 -5.67
N LEU A 67 9.46 -6.23 -4.96
CA LEU A 67 10.44 -5.16 -4.83
C LEU A 67 11.09 -4.81 -6.17
N LEU A 68 11.49 -5.81 -6.96
CA LEU A 68 12.00 -5.60 -8.33
C LEU A 68 10.95 -4.96 -9.23
N PHE A 69 9.70 -5.41 -9.14
CA PHE A 69 8.59 -4.81 -9.87
C PHE A 69 8.46 -3.33 -9.51
N ASN A 70 8.35 -3.00 -8.22
CA ASN A 70 8.25 -1.63 -7.71
C ASN A 70 9.39 -0.72 -8.19
N GLN A 71 10.64 -1.23 -8.21
CA GLN A 71 11.77 -0.51 -8.79
C GLN A 71 11.57 -0.25 -10.29
N LYS A 72 11.15 -1.27 -11.05
CA LYS A 72 10.91 -1.17 -12.50
C LYS A 72 9.81 -0.15 -12.85
N ILE A 73 8.74 -0.08 -12.06
CA ILE A 73 7.65 0.90 -12.25
C ILE A 73 7.93 2.26 -11.59
N GLY A 74 9.08 2.43 -10.91
CA GLY A 74 9.42 3.66 -10.21
C GLY A 74 8.57 3.95 -8.96
N LYS A 75 7.86 2.94 -8.44
CA LYS A 75 7.05 3.05 -7.22
C LYS A 75 7.96 2.86 -6.00
N ASN A 76 8.35 3.97 -5.37
CA ASN A 76 9.17 3.89 -4.16
C ASN A 76 8.29 3.56 -2.94
N VAL A 77 8.27 2.28 -2.53
CA VAL A 77 7.53 1.80 -1.35
C VAL A 77 8.32 1.91 -0.06
N LEU A 78 9.64 2.05 -0.18
CA LEU A 78 10.52 2.42 0.93
C LEU A 78 10.54 3.94 0.93
N ASN A 79 10.27 4.63 2.04
CA ASN A 79 10.26 6.10 2.10
C ASN A 79 11.67 6.72 1.94
N GLN A 80 12.38 6.37 0.86
CA GLN A 80 13.78 6.64 0.56
C GLN A 80 13.95 7.81 -0.41
N LYS A 81 12.87 8.47 -0.85
CA LYS A 81 13.02 9.74 -1.57
C LYS A 81 13.72 10.73 -0.65
N SER A 82 14.68 11.50 -1.18
CA SER A 82 15.31 12.56 -0.39
C SER A 82 14.27 13.62 0.01
N GLU A 83 14.54 14.33 1.10
CA GLU A 83 13.70 15.46 1.54
C GLU A 83 13.49 16.49 0.41
N LEU A 84 14.56 16.80 -0.35
CA LEU A 84 14.50 17.69 -1.51
C LEU A 84 13.58 17.15 -2.60
N GLN A 85 13.70 15.87 -2.96
CA GLN A 85 12.86 15.26 -3.99
C GLN A 85 11.38 15.30 -3.59
N ARG A 86 11.08 15.02 -2.32
CA ARG A 86 9.72 15.12 -1.77
C ARG A 86 9.20 16.56 -1.81
N ALA A 87 10.03 17.55 -1.51
CA ALA A 87 9.65 18.96 -1.58
C ALA A 87 9.37 19.41 -3.02
N LEU A 88 10.21 19.02 -3.99
CA LEU A 88 10.02 19.34 -5.41
C LEU A 88 8.76 18.70 -5.98
N GLU A 89 8.48 17.44 -5.62
CA GLU A 89 7.25 16.75 -6.02
C GLU A 89 6.02 17.46 -5.47
N LYS A 90 5.99 17.76 -4.16
CA LYS A 90 4.92 18.57 -3.55
C LYS A 90 4.74 19.93 -4.21
N HIS A 91 5.84 20.60 -4.56
CA HIS A 91 5.77 21.88 -5.26
C HIS A 91 5.12 21.73 -6.64
N LYS A 92 5.53 20.71 -7.42
CA LYS A 92 4.95 20.42 -8.73
C LYS A 92 3.45 20.09 -8.63
N GLU A 93 3.07 19.25 -7.68
CA GLU A 93 1.67 18.92 -7.39
C GLU A 93 0.86 20.17 -7.03
N HIS A 94 1.42 21.05 -6.21
CA HIS A 94 0.77 22.30 -5.83
C HIS A 94 0.57 23.22 -7.03
N GLN A 95 1.57 23.35 -7.91
CA GLN A 95 1.44 24.15 -9.14
C GLN A 95 0.34 23.60 -10.06
N VAL A 96 0.35 22.30 -10.34
CA VAL A 96 -0.69 21.65 -11.18
C VAL A 96 -2.08 21.84 -10.58
N LYS A 97 -2.22 21.66 -9.26
CA LYS A 97 -3.49 21.87 -8.58
C LYS A 97 -3.96 23.32 -8.70
N LYS A 98 -3.06 24.28 -8.55
CA LYS A 98 -3.35 25.71 -8.65
C LYS A 98 -3.75 26.11 -10.09
N GLU A 99 -3.10 25.55 -11.09
CA GLU A 99 -3.45 25.74 -12.51
C GLU A 99 -4.84 25.16 -12.81
N LEU A 100 -5.11 23.94 -12.35
CA LEU A 100 -6.42 23.30 -12.53
C LEU A 100 -7.55 24.08 -11.84
N GLU A 101 -7.30 24.62 -10.65
CA GLU A 101 -8.26 25.46 -9.92
C GLU A 101 -8.52 26.79 -10.64
N GLN A 102 -7.48 27.43 -11.19
CA GLN A 102 -7.63 28.63 -12.03
C GLN A 102 -8.44 28.34 -13.29
N GLN A 103 -8.10 27.28 -14.02
CA GLN A 103 -8.84 26.87 -15.21
C GLN A 103 -10.31 26.58 -14.87
N LYS A 104 -10.56 25.87 -13.77
CA LYS A 104 -11.92 25.62 -13.29
C LYS A 104 -12.62 26.95 -13.03
N GLN A 105 -12.01 27.87 -12.29
CA GLN A 105 -12.57 29.18 -11.97
C GLN A 105 -12.86 30.03 -13.21
N GLU A 106 -11.98 30.02 -14.20
CA GLU A 106 -12.18 30.69 -15.49
C GLU A 106 -13.34 30.08 -16.29
N SER A 107 -13.49 28.75 -16.22
CA SER A 107 -14.59 28.03 -16.87
C SER A 107 -15.94 28.15 -16.15
N LYS A 108 -15.98 28.73 -14.94
CA LYS A 108 -17.22 28.85 -14.16
C LYS A 108 -18.21 29.81 -14.81
N SER A 109 -19.41 29.29 -15.06
CA SER A 109 -20.55 30.09 -15.52
C SER A 109 -20.93 31.15 -14.49
N ALA A 110 -21.54 32.25 -14.96
CA ALA A 110 -22.05 33.30 -14.08
C ALA A 110 -23.08 32.76 -13.06
N LEU A 111 -23.92 31.81 -13.48
CA LEU A 111 -24.90 31.16 -12.60
C LEU A 111 -24.21 30.34 -11.50
N GLU A 112 -23.18 29.58 -11.85
CA GLU A 112 -22.41 28.77 -10.90
C GLU A 112 -21.75 29.64 -9.82
N ARG A 113 -21.18 30.79 -10.22
CA ARG A 113 -20.63 31.78 -9.28
C ARG A 113 -21.67 32.30 -8.29
N VAL A 114 -22.89 32.59 -8.75
CA VAL A 114 -23.98 33.07 -7.89
C VAL A 114 -24.46 31.98 -6.93
N ILE A 115 -24.55 30.73 -7.39
CA ILE A 115 -24.89 29.58 -6.54
C ILE A 115 -23.82 29.38 -5.47
N GLU A 116 -22.54 29.39 -5.84
CA GLU A 116 -21.42 29.28 -4.89
C GLU A 116 -21.42 30.42 -3.86
N GLU A 117 -21.69 31.65 -4.30
CA GLU A 117 -21.76 32.81 -3.39
C GLU A 117 -22.94 32.67 -2.41
N ARG A 118 -24.10 32.24 -2.89
CA ARG A 118 -25.27 32.00 -2.03
C ARG A 118 -25.03 30.87 -1.04
N ALA A 119 -24.40 29.78 -1.49
CA ALA A 119 -24.01 28.67 -0.61
C ALA A 119 -23.05 29.14 0.48
N ARG A 120 -22.03 29.93 0.14
CA ARG A 120 -21.07 30.50 1.10
C ARG A 120 -21.75 31.39 2.13
N ARG A 121 -22.70 32.25 1.71
CA ARG A 121 -23.50 33.07 2.63
C ARG A 121 -24.28 32.21 3.61
N LEU A 122 -24.92 31.13 3.14
CA LEU A 122 -25.66 30.21 3.99
C LEU A 122 -24.75 29.47 4.99
N GLU A 123 -23.57 29.01 4.56
CA GLU A 123 -22.58 28.38 5.45
C GLU A 123 -22.12 29.34 6.54
N THR A 124 -21.83 30.60 6.20
CA THR A 124 -21.44 31.60 7.21
C THR A 124 -22.55 31.87 8.21
N LEU A 125 -23.81 31.95 7.74
CA LEU A 125 -24.97 32.13 8.62
C LEU A 125 -25.16 30.92 9.53
N GLN A 126 -25.13 29.71 8.99
CA GLN A 126 -25.24 28.48 9.79
C GLN A 126 -24.15 28.41 10.86
N LYS A 127 -22.90 28.71 10.50
CA LYS A 127 -21.80 28.71 11.45
C LYS A 127 -21.97 29.78 12.53
N THR A 128 -22.42 30.99 12.17
CA THR A 128 -22.73 32.02 13.18
C THR A 128 -23.91 31.63 14.06
N GLU A 129 -24.94 30.96 13.54
CA GLU A 129 -26.06 30.45 14.34
C GLU A 129 -25.61 29.32 15.28
N GLU A 130 -24.74 28.42 14.82
CA GLU A 130 -24.11 27.38 15.66
C GLU A 130 -23.24 28.00 16.75
N ASP A 131 -22.41 28.99 16.40
CA ASP A 131 -21.58 29.71 17.36
C ASP A 131 -22.44 30.50 18.35
N ASN A 132 -23.57 31.07 17.94
CA ASN A 132 -24.53 31.77 18.83
C ASN A 132 -25.33 30.78 19.70
N ASN A 133 -25.76 29.63 19.18
CA ASN A 133 -26.41 28.58 19.98
C ASN A 133 -25.43 27.96 20.99
N THR A 134 -24.16 27.80 20.60
CA THR A 134 -23.07 27.33 21.49
C THR A 134 -22.55 28.46 22.39
N CYS A 135 -22.82 29.72 22.06
CA CYS A 135 -22.61 30.90 22.88
C CYS A 135 -23.95 31.45 23.38
N ARG A 136 -24.72 30.61 24.08
CA ARG A 136 -25.81 31.11 24.90
C ARG A 136 -25.21 32.17 25.86
N PRO A 137 -25.63 33.45 25.81
CA PRO A 137 -25.05 34.50 26.64
C PRO A 137 -25.31 34.12 28.11
N GLY A 138 -24.25 33.67 28.80
CA GLY A 138 -24.31 33.18 30.18
C GLY A 138 -23.70 31.79 30.42
N GLU A 139 -23.32 31.02 29.41
CA GLU A 139 -22.61 29.76 29.63
C GLU A 139 -21.09 30.00 29.79
N PRO A 140 -20.49 29.62 30.94
CA PRO A 140 -19.06 29.78 31.17
C PRO A 140 -18.19 29.01 30.17
N GLU A 141 -17.09 29.61 29.71
CA GLU A 141 -16.19 29.03 28.72
C GLU A 141 -15.67 27.63 29.12
N PHE A 142 -15.45 27.40 30.42
CA PHE A 142 -14.97 26.11 30.92
C PHE A 142 -15.96 24.96 30.63
N MET A 143 -17.27 25.21 30.62
CA MET A 143 -18.27 24.17 30.30
C MET A 143 -18.12 23.67 28.86
N LYS A 144 -17.78 24.57 27.93
CA LYS A 144 -17.52 24.25 26.52
C LYS A 144 -16.24 23.44 26.32
N ILE A 145 -15.20 23.74 27.10
CA ILE A 145 -13.93 22.99 27.08
C ILE A 145 -14.17 21.58 27.65
N HIS A 146 -14.90 21.48 28.76
CA HIS A 146 -15.25 20.19 29.37
C HIS A 146 -16.11 19.32 28.46
N ALA A 147 -17.10 19.88 27.76
CA ALA A 147 -17.92 19.15 26.80
C ALA A 147 -17.09 18.59 25.64
N ARG A 148 -16.18 19.40 25.06
CA ARG A 148 -15.27 18.98 23.99
C ARG A 148 -14.29 17.90 24.44
N LEU A 149 -13.81 17.97 25.67
CA LEU A 149 -12.92 16.96 26.24
C LEU A 149 -13.66 15.62 26.41
N ARG A 150 -14.89 15.64 26.95
CA ARG A 150 -15.73 14.43 27.07
C ARG A 150 -16.02 13.78 25.72
N ALA A 151 -16.44 14.55 24.72
CA ALA A 151 -16.71 14.03 23.37
C ALA A 151 -15.50 13.34 22.72
N ARG A 152 -14.28 13.80 23.00
CA ARG A 152 -13.03 13.16 22.54
C ARG A 152 -12.67 11.89 23.31
N MET A 153 -13.15 11.75 24.55
CA MET A 153 -12.91 10.58 25.38
C MET A 153 -13.91 9.46 25.08
N ASP A 154 -15.17 9.80 24.78
CA ASP A 154 -16.25 8.84 24.52
C ASP A 154 -16.19 8.20 23.12
N SER A 155 -15.35 8.73 22.22
CA SER A 155 -15.16 8.23 20.84
C SER A 155 -14.10 7.14 20.72
N LYS A 156 -13.79 6.44 21.83
CA LYS A 156 -12.71 5.47 21.93
C LYS A 156 -13.16 4.12 22.46
#